data_AF-A0AAV3H9D1-F1
#
_entry.id   AF-A0AAV3H9D1-F1
#
_cell.length_a   1.000
_cell.length_b   1.000
_cell.length_c   1.000
_cell.angle_alpha   90.00
_cell.angle_beta   90.00
_cell.angle_gamma   90.00
#
_symmetry.space_group_name_H-M   'P 1'
#
loop_
_entity.id
_entity.type
_entity.pdbx_description
1 polymer ?
#
loop_
_entity_poly.entity_id
_entity_poly.type
_entity_poly.pdbx_seq_one_letter_code
_entity_poly.pdbx_strand_id
1 'polypeptide(L)'
;MNELINSNAIKMTSIEIAELVGSQHGNVRISIERLAKRGVIQLPSMQKVENKQTISPNKFTSVYIFEGEQGKRDSIIVVAQLSPEFTARLVDRWRELEGATAKIPQTFSEALRLAADLEDQKAELEKQLALAAPKVEFADRVGEASGILIGNFAKVVGIGPNKRFAWMRDHKILIASGARRNVPMQEY
;
A
#
# COMPACT_ATOMS: atom_id res chain seq x y z
N MET A 1 -18.50 4.40 38.05
CA MET A 1 -17.27 5.04 37.55
C MET A 1 -17.14 4.63 36.10
N ASN A 2 -17.75 5.42 35.20
CA ASN A 2 -17.08 6.45 34.37
C ASN A 2 -16.19 5.75 33.33
N GLU A 3 -16.26 5.95 32.02
CA GLU A 3 -16.77 7.02 31.15
C GLU A 3 -16.41 6.48 29.73
N LEU A 4 -17.25 6.41 28.70
CA LEU A 4 -17.70 7.47 27.78
C LEU A 4 -18.68 6.79 26.80
N ILE A 5 -19.97 7.09 26.84
CA ILE A 5 -20.65 7.93 25.83
C ILE A 5 -19.78 8.19 24.60
N ASN A 6 -19.72 7.22 23.69
CA ASN A 6 -19.54 7.51 22.27
C ASN A 6 -20.88 7.29 21.57
N SER A 7 -21.88 8.06 22.00
CA SER A 7 -23.23 8.11 21.42
C SER A 7 -23.24 8.97 20.16
N ASN A 8 -22.29 8.72 19.25
CA ASN A 8 -22.45 9.07 17.85
C ASN A 8 -22.60 7.75 17.12
N ALA A 9 -23.83 7.23 17.11
CA ALA A 9 -24.17 6.14 16.22
C ALA A 9 -23.76 6.55 14.80
N ILE A 10 -22.81 5.82 14.21
CA ILE A 10 -22.32 6.08 12.86
C ILE A 10 -23.53 5.92 11.95
N LYS A 11 -23.94 7.03 11.35
CA LYS A 11 -25.09 7.11 10.46
C LYS A 11 -24.70 7.86 9.21
N MET A 12 -25.34 7.49 8.10
CA MET A 12 -25.24 8.23 6.85
C MET A 12 -26.64 8.57 6.36
N THR A 13 -26.82 9.76 5.83
CA THR A 13 -28.13 10.23 5.35
C THR A 13 -28.23 10.18 3.83
N SER A 14 -29.45 10.07 3.31
CA SER A 14 -29.68 10.15 1.85
C SER A 14 -29.25 11.48 1.22
N ILE A 15 -29.11 12.57 2.00
CA ILE A 15 -28.55 13.84 1.49
C ILE A 15 -27.04 13.71 1.32
N GLU A 16 -26.34 13.15 2.31
CA GLU A 16 -24.90 12.89 2.20
C GLU A 16 -24.59 11.95 1.01
N ILE A 17 -25.42 10.92 0.78
CA ILE A 17 -25.32 10.07 -0.42
C ILE A 17 -25.50 10.88 -1.72
N ALA A 18 -26.45 11.81 -1.73
CA ALA A 18 -26.71 12.68 -2.87
C ALA A 18 -25.48 13.55 -3.19
N GLU A 19 -24.86 14.13 -2.17
CA GLU A 19 -23.65 14.93 -2.27
C GLU A 19 -22.46 14.08 -2.74
N LEU A 20 -22.27 12.89 -2.18
CA LEU A 20 -21.18 11.96 -2.54
C LEU A 20 -21.23 11.53 -4.01
N VAL A 21 -22.44 11.29 -4.53
CA VAL A 21 -22.63 10.84 -5.92
C VAL A 21 -22.80 12.02 -6.89
N GLY A 22 -22.99 13.24 -6.38
CA GLY A 22 -23.33 14.40 -7.22
C GLY A 22 -24.71 14.28 -7.88
N SER A 23 -25.64 13.55 -7.25
CA SER A 23 -27.00 13.35 -7.76
C SER A 23 -28.00 14.19 -6.97
N GLN A 24 -29.13 14.55 -7.61
CA GLN A 24 -30.22 15.22 -6.90
C GLN A 24 -30.83 14.29 -5.83
N HIS A 25 -31.09 14.82 -4.63
CA HIS A 25 -31.67 14.05 -3.52
C HIS A 25 -32.96 13.29 -3.87
N GLY A 26 -33.80 13.87 -4.76
CA GLY A 26 -35.00 13.19 -5.26
C GLY A 26 -34.69 11.87 -5.99
N ASN A 27 -33.64 11.83 -6.81
CA ASN A 27 -33.24 10.62 -7.54
C ASN A 27 -32.72 9.54 -6.59
N VAL A 28 -32.00 9.96 -5.53
CA VAL A 28 -31.51 9.06 -4.48
C VAL A 28 -32.69 8.42 -3.74
N ARG A 29 -33.69 9.21 -3.34
CA ARG A 29 -34.90 8.69 -2.68
C ARG A 29 -35.66 7.68 -3.53
N ILE A 30 -35.90 8.00 -4.81
CA ILE A 30 -36.57 7.08 -5.75
C ILE A 30 -35.77 5.78 -5.87
N SER A 31 -34.45 5.85 -5.89
CA SER A 31 -33.58 4.68 -5.98
C SER A 31 -33.64 3.82 -4.72
N ILE A 32 -33.66 4.43 -3.53
CA ILE A 32 -33.86 3.73 -2.25
C ILE A 32 -35.20 3.00 -2.23
N GLU A 33 -36.30 3.69 -2.57
CA GLU A 33 -37.64 3.09 -2.61
C GLU A 33 -37.72 1.92 -3.62
N ARG A 34 -37.09 2.08 -4.79
CA ARG A 34 -37.04 1.03 -5.81
C ARG A 34 -36.23 -0.19 -5.35
N LEU A 35 -35.09 0.02 -4.71
CA LEU A 35 -34.23 -1.05 -4.18
C LEU A 35 -34.92 -1.80 -3.04
N ALA A 36 -35.61 -1.07 -2.15
CA ALA A 36 -36.40 -1.67 -1.08
C ALA A 36 -37.57 -2.50 -1.63
N LYS A 37 -38.28 -1.99 -2.64
CA LYS A 37 -39.37 -2.72 -3.32
C LYS A 37 -38.88 -3.99 -4.00
N ARG A 38 -37.64 -4.00 -4.51
CA ARG A 38 -36.99 -5.19 -5.09
C ARG A 38 -36.46 -6.17 -4.03
N GLY A 39 -36.50 -5.81 -2.75
CA GLY A 39 -35.95 -6.62 -1.66
C GLY A 39 -34.42 -6.65 -1.58
N VAL A 40 -33.73 -5.73 -2.28
CA VAL A 40 -32.25 -5.67 -2.28
C VAL A 40 -31.71 -5.06 -0.99
N ILE A 41 -32.42 -4.05 -0.49
CA ILE A 41 -32.12 -3.34 0.76
C ILE A 41 -33.34 -3.39 1.68
N GLN A 42 -33.13 -3.25 2.98
CA GLN A 42 -34.23 -2.97 3.91
C GLN A 42 -34.60 -1.49 3.80
N LEU A 43 -35.90 -1.16 3.87
CA LEU A 43 -36.32 0.24 3.79
C LEU A 43 -35.80 1.00 5.03
N PRO A 44 -34.92 1.99 4.88
CA PRO A 44 -34.35 2.71 6.01
C PRO A 44 -35.35 3.63 6.70
N SER A 45 -35.07 3.97 7.95
CA SER A 45 -35.84 4.91 8.76
C SER A 45 -35.94 6.27 8.06
N MET A 46 -37.13 6.85 7.99
CA MET A 46 -37.34 8.19 7.43
C MET A 46 -37.44 9.21 8.56
N GLN A 47 -36.67 10.31 8.46
CA GLN A 47 -36.76 11.45 9.37
C GLN A 47 -36.96 12.75 8.58
N LYS A 48 -37.73 13.67 9.13
CA LYS A 48 -37.84 15.03 8.58
C LYS A 48 -36.68 15.87 9.12
N VAL A 49 -35.88 16.41 8.22
CA VAL A 49 -34.78 17.32 8.53
C VAL A 49 -35.15 18.71 8.04
N GLU A 50 -34.84 19.71 8.84
CA GLU A 50 -35.02 21.11 8.47
C GLU A 50 -33.94 21.53 7.48
N ASN A 51 -34.36 21.92 6.28
CA ASN A 51 -33.53 22.56 5.29
C ASN A 51 -33.28 24.02 5.69
N LYS A 52 -32.15 24.24 6.36
CA LYS A 52 -31.67 25.54 6.84
C LYS A 52 -31.45 26.58 5.73
N GLN A 53 -31.36 26.16 4.46
CA GLN A 53 -31.14 27.06 3.33
C GLN A 53 -32.43 27.72 2.83
N THR A 54 -33.60 27.22 3.24
CA THR A 54 -34.91 27.71 2.80
C THR A 54 -35.59 28.54 3.88
N ILE A 55 -36.01 29.76 3.53
CA ILE A 55 -36.79 30.66 4.39
C ILE A 55 -38.30 30.28 4.38
N SER A 56 -38.68 29.31 3.55
CA SER A 56 -40.07 28.87 3.40
C SER A 56 -40.61 28.21 4.68
N PRO A 57 -41.89 28.40 5.04
CA PRO A 57 -42.54 27.62 6.09
C PRO A 57 -42.56 26.11 5.80
N ASN A 58 -42.43 25.69 4.53
CA ASN A 58 -42.23 24.30 4.12
C ASN A 58 -40.74 23.93 4.01
N LYS A 59 -39.95 24.25 5.04
CA LYS A 59 -38.51 24.00 5.10
C LYS A 59 -38.14 22.56 5.46
N PHE A 60 -39.09 21.63 5.59
CA PHE A 60 -38.79 20.26 6.02
C PHE A 60 -38.62 19.32 4.82
N THR A 61 -37.44 18.71 4.71
CA THR A 61 -37.16 17.66 3.72
C THR A 61 -37.17 16.31 4.42
N SER A 62 -37.83 15.32 3.81
CA SER A 62 -37.80 13.93 4.32
C SER A 62 -36.56 13.21 3.82
N VAL A 63 -35.77 12.67 4.75
CA VAL A 63 -34.45 12.09 4.52
C VAL A 63 -34.43 10.68 5.10
N TYR A 64 -33.83 9.74 4.36
CA TYR A 64 -33.57 8.39 4.85
C TYR A 64 -32.26 8.34 5.65
N ILE A 65 -32.28 7.58 6.75
CA ILE A 65 -31.15 7.40 7.66
C ILE A 65 -30.70 5.94 7.61
N PHE A 66 -29.42 5.75 7.33
CA PHE A 66 -28.75 4.47 7.34
C PHE A 66 -27.95 4.35 8.63
N GLU A 67 -28.32 3.41 9.51
CA GLU A 67 -27.69 3.17 10.80
C GLU A 67 -27.25 1.70 10.93
N GLY A 68 -26.13 1.48 11.63
CA GLY A 68 -25.57 0.14 11.89
C GLY A 68 -24.96 -0.54 10.65
N GLU A 69 -24.58 -1.82 10.81
CA GLU A 69 -23.93 -2.61 9.75
C GLU A 69 -24.83 -2.82 8.52
N GLN A 70 -26.14 -3.04 8.74
CA GLN A 70 -27.10 -3.17 7.63
C GLN A 70 -27.27 -1.85 6.88
N GLY A 71 -27.40 -0.73 7.59
CA GLY A 71 -27.44 0.60 6.97
C GLY A 71 -26.19 0.90 6.15
N LYS A 72 -25.02 0.55 6.67
CA LYS A 72 -23.74 0.68 5.94
C LYS A 72 -23.77 -0.10 4.63
N ARG A 73 -24.11 -1.39 4.66
CA ARG A 73 -24.24 -2.22 3.44
C ARG A 73 -25.24 -1.62 2.45
N ASP A 74 -26.43 -1.28 2.91
CA ASP A 74 -27.52 -0.82 2.05
C ASP A 74 -27.18 0.55 1.42
N SER A 75 -26.49 1.41 2.15
CA SER A 75 -26.01 2.68 1.63
C SER A 75 -24.95 2.54 0.54
N ILE A 76 -24.04 1.57 0.65
CA ILE A 76 -23.06 1.24 -0.40
C ILE A 76 -23.77 0.72 -1.64
N ILE A 77 -24.80 -0.11 -1.49
CA ILE A 77 -25.61 -0.61 -2.61
C ILE A 77 -26.30 0.55 -3.35
N VAL A 78 -26.87 1.50 -2.61
CA VAL A 78 -27.48 2.70 -3.20
C VAL A 78 -26.46 3.52 -3.99
N VAL A 79 -25.27 3.75 -3.42
CA VAL A 79 -24.16 4.44 -4.11
C VAL A 79 -23.74 3.69 -5.38
N ALA A 80 -23.58 2.37 -5.29
CA ALA A 80 -23.17 1.54 -6.42
C ALA A 80 -24.18 1.54 -7.57
N GLN A 81 -25.48 1.69 -7.29
CA GLN A 81 -26.53 1.80 -8.29
C GLN A 81 -26.58 3.19 -8.97
N LEU A 82 -26.23 4.24 -8.23
CA LEU A 82 -26.29 5.62 -8.72
C LEU A 82 -24.98 6.08 -9.37
N SER A 83 -23.85 5.46 -9.04
CA SER A 83 -22.54 5.73 -9.62
C SER A 83 -22.02 4.51 -10.39
N PRO A 84 -22.29 4.42 -11.70
CA PRO A 84 -21.72 3.38 -12.56
C PRO A 84 -20.20 3.39 -12.57
N GLU A 85 -19.57 4.55 -12.36
CA GLU A 85 -18.11 4.68 -12.25
C GLU A 85 -17.55 3.92 -11.05
N PHE A 86 -18.25 3.97 -9.90
CA PHE A 86 -17.89 3.19 -8.72
C PHE A 86 -17.97 1.69 -9.01
N THR A 87 -19.04 1.25 -9.69
CA THR A 87 -19.20 -0.16 -10.08
C THR A 87 -18.14 -0.59 -11.10
N ALA A 88 -17.80 0.26 -12.07
CA ALA A 88 -16.76 0.00 -13.06
C ALA A 88 -15.39 -0.19 -12.39
N ARG A 89 -15.01 0.71 -11.47
CA ARG A 89 -13.76 0.57 -10.71
C ARG A 89 -13.71 -0.72 -9.89
N LEU A 90 -14.84 -1.13 -9.31
CA LEU A 90 -14.93 -2.40 -8.60
C LEU A 90 -14.67 -3.58 -9.55
N VAL A 91 -15.31 -3.58 -10.72
CA VAL A 91 -15.11 -4.62 -11.75
C VAL A 91 -13.67 -4.63 -12.26
N ASP A 92 -13.10 -3.48 -12.58
CA ASP A 92 -11.71 -3.35 -13.04
C ASP A 92 -10.74 -3.89 -12.00
N ARG A 93 -10.96 -3.56 -10.71
CA ARG A 93 -10.15 -4.09 -9.61
C ARG A 93 -10.22 -5.61 -9.51
N TRP A 94 -11.39 -6.22 -9.72
CA TRP A 94 -11.53 -7.67 -9.76
C TRP A 94 -10.77 -8.27 -10.95
N ARG A 95 -10.87 -7.66 -12.14
CA ARG A 95 -10.13 -8.10 -13.32
C ARG A 95 -8.62 -7.99 -13.14
N GLU A 96 -8.14 -6.95 -12.47
CA GLU A 96 -6.72 -6.82 -12.08
C GLU A 96 -6.29 -7.96 -11.17
N LEU A 97 -7.10 -8.28 -10.15
CA LEU A 97 -6.82 -9.37 -9.22
C LEU A 97 -6.86 -10.73 -9.91
N GLU A 98 -7.80 -10.97 -10.82
CA GLU A 98 -7.87 -12.19 -11.64
C GLU A 98 -6.68 -12.30 -12.61
N GLY A 99 -6.26 -11.18 -13.20
CA GLY A 99 -5.04 -11.14 -14.02
C GLY A 99 -3.76 -11.33 -13.20
N ALA A 100 -3.78 -10.93 -11.93
CA ALA A 100 -2.66 -11.06 -10.99
C ALA A 100 -2.66 -12.41 -10.25
N THR A 101 -3.78 -13.13 -10.18
CA THR A 101 -3.79 -14.54 -9.79
C THR A 101 -3.08 -15.31 -10.89
N ALA A 102 -1.80 -15.54 -10.63
CA ALA A 102 -0.83 -16.18 -11.48
C ALA A 102 -1.40 -17.41 -12.21
N LYS A 103 -0.80 -17.71 -13.37
CA LYS A 103 -0.97 -18.94 -14.14
C LYS A 103 -0.73 -20.16 -13.26
N ILE A 104 -1.73 -20.57 -12.48
CA ILE A 104 -1.70 -21.82 -11.75
C ILE A 104 -1.81 -22.89 -12.84
N PRO A 105 -0.82 -23.78 -12.97
CA PRO A 105 -0.84 -24.84 -13.96
C PRO A 105 -2.11 -25.68 -13.76
N GLN A 106 -2.98 -25.73 -14.76
CA GLN A 106 -4.26 -26.45 -14.65
C GLN A 106 -4.07 -27.96 -14.80
N THR A 107 -2.91 -28.39 -15.32
CA THR A 107 -2.58 -29.80 -15.52
C THR A 107 -1.38 -30.21 -14.67
N PHE A 108 -1.40 -31.46 -14.19
CA PHE A 108 -0.31 -32.01 -13.38
C PHE A 108 1.05 -31.97 -14.10
N SER A 109 1.05 -32.20 -15.42
CA SER A 109 2.25 -32.12 -16.26
C SER A 109 2.87 -30.71 -16.33
N GLU A 110 2.03 -29.69 -16.36
CA GLU A 110 2.48 -28.29 -16.42
C GLU A 110 2.98 -27.82 -15.05
N ALA A 111 2.35 -28.29 -13.97
CA ALA A 111 2.84 -28.08 -12.60
C ALA A 111 4.22 -28.69 -12.37
N LEU A 112 4.44 -29.92 -12.87
CA LEU A 112 5.71 -30.62 -12.72
C LEU A 112 6.84 -29.95 -13.52
N ARG A 113 6.54 -29.42 -14.71
CA ARG A 113 7.50 -28.65 -15.51
C ARG A 113 7.89 -27.34 -14.82
N LEU A 114 6.90 -26.59 -14.33
CA LEU A 114 7.16 -25.35 -13.60
C LEU A 114 7.96 -25.60 -12.31
N ALA A 115 7.68 -26.71 -11.60
CA ALA A 115 8.47 -27.12 -10.44
C ALA A 115 9.93 -27.47 -10.81
N ALA A 116 10.15 -28.14 -11.94
CA ALA A 116 11.49 -28.43 -12.43
C ALA A 116 12.26 -27.15 -12.79
N ASP A 117 11.64 -26.23 -13.52
CA ASP A 117 12.25 -24.95 -13.88
C ASP A 117 12.61 -24.12 -12.64
N LEU A 118 11.77 -24.16 -11.60
CA LEU A 118 12.04 -23.49 -10.34
C LEU A 118 13.20 -24.13 -9.57
N GLU A 119 13.30 -25.44 -9.56
CA GLU A 119 14.41 -26.14 -8.88
C GLU A 119 15.74 -25.90 -9.60
N ASP A 120 15.74 -25.84 -10.94
CA ASP A 120 16.92 -25.49 -11.72
C ASP A 120 17.38 -24.05 -11.45
N GLN A 121 16.45 -23.10 -11.38
CA GLN A 121 16.76 -21.71 -11.00
C GLN A 121 17.32 -21.61 -9.59
N LYS A 122 16.73 -22.36 -8.65
CA LYS A 122 17.17 -22.40 -7.26
C LYS A 122 18.57 -22.99 -7.15
N ALA A 123 18.85 -24.08 -7.86
CA ALA A 123 20.17 -24.71 -7.89
C ALA A 123 21.22 -23.75 -8.48
N GLU A 124 20.88 -22.97 -9.50
CA GLU A 124 21.79 -21.97 -10.07
C GLU A 124 22.05 -20.81 -9.09
N LEU A 125 21.01 -20.32 -8.41
CA LEU A 125 21.16 -19.30 -7.37
C LEU A 125 21.99 -19.81 -6.19
N GLU A 126 21.78 -21.04 -5.75
CA GLU A 126 22.56 -21.67 -4.69
C GLU A 126 24.03 -21.85 -5.08
N LYS A 127 24.32 -22.18 -6.35
CA LYS A 127 25.70 -22.20 -6.86
C LYS A 127 26.33 -20.80 -6.82
N GLN A 128 25.60 -19.77 -7.24
CA GLN A 128 26.10 -18.39 -7.18
C GLN A 128 26.34 -17.95 -5.72
N LEU A 129 25.46 -18.32 -4.80
CA LEU A 129 25.64 -18.09 -3.36
C LEU A 129 26.84 -18.85 -2.81
N ALA A 130 27.05 -20.11 -3.21
CA ALA A 130 28.22 -20.89 -2.80
C ALA A 130 29.54 -20.28 -3.32
N LEU A 131 29.53 -19.70 -4.53
CA LEU A 131 30.67 -18.96 -5.07
C LEU A 131 30.87 -17.58 -4.40
N ALA A 132 29.79 -16.97 -3.93
CA ALA A 132 29.83 -15.69 -3.22
C ALA A 132 30.16 -15.84 -1.73
N ALA A 133 29.82 -16.98 -1.10
CA ALA A 133 30.07 -17.28 0.30
C ALA A 133 31.52 -17.03 0.74
N PRO A 134 32.58 -17.51 0.04
CA PRO A 134 33.95 -17.22 0.44
C PRO A 134 34.33 -15.74 0.27
N LYS A 135 33.65 -14.99 -0.62
CA LYS A 135 33.89 -13.55 -0.80
C LYS A 135 33.26 -12.74 0.33
N VAL A 136 32.06 -13.13 0.77
CA VAL A 136 31.34 -12.50 1.89
C VAL A 136 32.06 -12.82 3.21
N GLU A 137 32.42 -14.09 3.44
CA GLU A 137 33.16 -14.49 4.64
C GLU A 137 34.51 -13.79 4.75
N PHE A 138 35.22 -13.58 3.63
CA PHE A 138 36.44 -12.77 3.61
C PHE A 138 36.16 -11.30 3.94
N ALA A 139 35.09 -10.71 3.40
CA ALA A 139 34.73 -9.32 3.68
C ALA A 139 34.35 -9.11 5.17
N ASP A 140 33.59 -10.04 5.75
CA ASP A 140 33.17 -9.99 7.16
C ASP A 140 34.36 -10.15 8.11
N ARG A 141 35.23 -11.14 7.87
CA ARG A 141 36.47 -11.33 8.65
C ARG A 141 37.40 -10.12 8.59
N VAL A 142 37.45 -9.45 7.45
CA VAL A 142 38.24 -8.22 7.27
C VAL A 142 37.61 -7.04 8.02
N GLY A 143 36.27 -6.94 8.02
CA GLY A 143 35.53 -5.89 8.71
C GLY A 143 35.65 -5.97 10.24
N GLU A 144 35.65 -7.18 10.80
CA GLU A 144 35.78 -7.42 12.24
C GLU A 144 37.22 -7.32 12.76
N ALA A 145 38.23 -7.51 11.90
CA ALA A 145 39.63 -7.50 12.32
C ALA A 145 40.12 -6.09 12.68
N SER A 146 39.98 -5.69 13.94
CA SER A 146 40.54 -4.47 14.52
C SER A 146 42.06 -4.57 14.70
N GLY A 147 42.83 -4.51 13.60
CA GLY A 147 44.29 -4.54 13.68
C GLY A 147 45.06 -4.80 12.40
N ILE A 148 44.42 -5.02 11.25
CA ILE A 148 45.15 -5.25 10.00
C ILE A 148 45.68 -3.92 9.46
N LEU A 149 47.00 -3.85 9.26
CA LEU A 149 47.63 -2.74 8.55
C LEU A 149 46.98 -2.60 7.16
N ILE A 150 46.31 -1.47 6.92
CA ILE A 150 45.59 -1.14 5.67
C ILE A 150 46.44 -1.38 4.42
N GLY A 151 47.77 -1.24 4.56
CA GLY A 151 48.81 -1.57 3.60
C GLY A 151 48.76 -3.01 3.08
N ASN A 152 48.73 -3.97 4.00
CA ASN A 152 48.72 -5.40 3.69
C ASN A 152 47.34 -5.84 3.19
N PHE A 153 46.27 -5.29 3.76
CA PHE A 153 44.91 -5.54 3.28
C PHE A 153 44.74 -5.18 1.79
N ALA A 154 45.20 -4.00 1.39
CA ALA A 154 45.09 -3.58 -0.01
C ALA A 154 45.93 -4.42 -0.98
N LYS A 155 47.05 -5.01 -0.53
CA LYS A 155 47.82 -5.96 -1.33
C LYS A 155 47.03 -7.25 -1.57
N VAL A 156 46.36 -7.77 -0.54
CA VAL A 156 45.53 -8.98 -0.63
C VAL A 156 44.30 -8.77 -1.52
N VAL A 157 43.67 -7.59 -1.47
CA VAL A 157 42.51 -7.23 -2.30
C VAL A 157 42.90 -6.70 -3.69
N GLY A 158 44.20 -6.60 -4.00
CA GLY A 158 44.69 -6.15 -5.30
C GLY A 158 44.51 -4.65 -5.59
N ILE A 159 44.31 -3.82 -4.57
CA ILE A 159 44.17 -2.37 -4.71
C ILE A 159 45.55 -1.71 -4.60
N GLY A 160 45.96 -1.03 -5.68
CA GLY A 160 47.20 -0.26 -5.72
C GLY A 160 47.21 0.89 -4.68
N PRO A 161 48.36 1.22 -4.07
CA PRO A 161 48.46 2.21 -2.99
C PRO A 161 47.84 3.57 -3.36
N ASN A 162 48.10 4.05 -4.57
CA ASN A 162 47.62 5.35 -5.04
C ASN A 162 46.10 5.38 -5.25
N LYS A 163 45.49 4.27 -5.70
CA LYS A 163 44.03 4.16 -5.88
C LYS A 163 43.31 4.13 -4.54
N ARG A 164 43.86 3.44 -3.54
CA ARG A 164 43.31 3.42 -2.18
C ARG A 164 43.29 4.81 -1.54
N PHE A 165 44.44 5.51 -1.57
CA PHE A 165 44.51 6.85 -1.00
C PHE A 165 43.65 7.87 -1.77
N ALA A 166 43.44 7.67 -3.07
CA ALA A 166 42.49 8.49 -3.84
C ALA A 166 41.05 8.24 -3.38
N TRP A 167 40.62 6.99 -3.28
CA TRP A 167 39.29 6.62 -2.82
C TRP A 167 38.98 7.12 -1.40
N MET A 168 39.94 6.98 -0.47
CA MET A 168 39.80 7.49 0.91
C MET A 168 39.71 9.01 1.01
N ARG A 169 40.35 9.76 0.09
CA ARG A 169 40.21 11.22 0.02
C ARG A 169 38.84 11.62 -0.55
N ASP A 170 38.36 10.88 -1.54
CA ASP A 170 37.06 11.09 -2.17
C ASP A 170 35.89 10.85 -1.20
N HIS A 171 36.02 9.83 -0.35
CA HIS A 171 35.04 9.49 0.70
C HIS A 171 35.23 10.29 1.99
N LYS A 172 36.04 11.36 1.98
CA LYS A 172 36.34 12.25 3.13
C LYS A 172 36.90 11.56 4.37
N ILE A 173 37.49 10.38 4.23
CA ILE A 173 38.19 9.67 5.32
C ILE A 173 39.56 10.32 5.56
N LEU A 174 40.22 10.82 4.50
CA LEU A 174 41.52 11.49 4.54
C LEU A 174 41.46 12.87 3.89
N ILE A 175 42.27 13.82 4.40
CA ILE A 175 42.37 15.18 3.86
C ILE A 175 42.96 15.18 2.44
N ALA A 176 42.28 15.87 1.52
CA ALA A 176 42.58 15.81 0.10
C ALA A 176 43.78 16.66 -0.36
N SER A 177 44.06 17.76 0.33
CA SER A 177 44.98 18.81 -0.13
C SER A 177 45.73 19.52 1.01
N GLY A 178 46.87 20.14 0.67
CA GLY A 178 47.68 20.93 1.60
C GLY A 178 48.70 20.11 2.40
N ALA A 179 49.35 20.75 3.38
CA ALA A 179 50.41 20.14 4.20
C ALA A 179 49.92 18.96 5.06
N ARG A 180 48.60 18.84 5.28
CA ARG A 180 47.95 17.74 6.02
C ARG A 180 47.37 16.65 5.12
N ARG A 181 47.82 16.57 3.85
CA ARG A 181 47.37 15.54 2.91
C ARG A 181 47.59 14.13 3.48
N ASN A 182 46.58 13.27 3.36
CA ASN A 182 46.56 11.88 3.88
C ASN A 182 46.51 11.76 5.42
N VAL A 183 46.19 12.83 6.14
CA VAL A 183 45.86 12.78 7.58
C VAL A 183 44.34 12.49 7.72
N PRO A 184 43.89 11.73 8.75
CA PRO A 184 42.48 11.47 9.00
C PRO A 184 41.65 12.76 9.13
N MET A 185 40.47 12.76 8.53
CA MET A 185 39.51 13.85 8.67
C MET A 185 38.89 13.76 10.08
N GLN A 186 39.17 14.74 10.94
CA GLN A 186 38.47 14.90 12.22
C GLN A 186 37.35 15.92 12.01
N GLU A 187 36.10 15.48 12.11
CA GLU A 187 34.99 16.40 12.34
C GLU A 187 35.03 16.81 13.82
N TYR A 188 34.98 18.13 14.07
CA TYR A 188 34.76 18.70 15.38
C TYR A 188 33.26 18.89 15.61
#